data_AF-A0A2P4X8D8-F1
#
_entry.id   AF-A0A2P4X8D8-F1
#
_cell.length_a   1.000
_cell.length_b   1.000
_cell.length_c   1.000
_cell.angle_alpha   90.00
_cell.angle_beta   90.00
_cell.angle_gamma   90.00
#
_symmetry.space_group_name_H-M   'P 1'
#
loop_
_entity.id
_entity.type
_entity.pdbx_description
1 polymer ?
#
loop_
_entity_poly.entity_id
_entity_poly.type
_entity_poly.pdbx_seq_one_letter_code
_entity_poly.pdbx_strand_id
1 'polypeptide(L)'
;MASKSECEAVAAAAIDAAGKPPVIKDLTEVRVLALRAVIANYRAQRTLWDQVLAFSRAHGLAIAGPCLTIYYDQGYKEKDVDAEMCLPIAKDAEVDEDAASTSSITVRTLAAVPRAVSMVHLGSYDTLNSSYLTLYDWIGKNGLRPDAPVREVYLRMCIEDTSEKSFVTEIQQPVA
;
A
#
# COMPACT_ATOMS: atom_id res chain seq x y z
N MET A 1 13.58 7.17 -11.03
CA MET A 1 13.83 5.87 -10.37
C MET A 1 14.04 6.16 -8.91
N ALA A 2 13.21 5.63 -8.00
CA ALA A 2 13.60 5.66 -6.59
C ALA A 2 14.79 4.70 -6.46
N SER A 3 15.98 5.23 -6.18
CA SER A 3 17.16 4.41 -5.96
C SER A 3 16.94 3.52 -4.74
N LYS A 4 17.64 2.38 -4.66
CA LYS A 4 17.63 1.52 -3.45
C LYS A 4 17.90 2.33 -2.17
N SER A 5 18.73 3.37 -2.26
CA SER A 5 19.04 4.30 -1.17
C SER A 5 17.85 5.15 -0.73
N GLU A 6 16.96 5.55 -1.64
CA GLU A 6 15.78 6.36 -1.31
C GLU A 6 14.71 5.52 -0.61
N CYS A 7 14.47 4.28 -1.07
CA CYS A 7 13.57 3.35 -0.37
C CYS A 7 14.08 3.02 1.04
N GLU A 8 15.39 2.84 1.22
CA GLU A 8 15.99 2.60 2.53
C GLU A 8 15.85 3.82 3.46
N ALA A 9 16.04 5.03 2.95
CA ALA A 9 15.85 6.27 3.71
C ALA A 9 14.40 6.47 4.16
N VAL A 10 13.43 6.21 3.27
CA VAL A 10 12.00 6.26 3.60
C VAL A 10 11.66 5.23 4.69
N ALA A 11 12.16 4.00 4.57
CA ALA A 11 11.98 2.97 5.59
C ALA A 11 12.61 3.38 6.94
N ALA A 12 13.80 3.99 6.93
CA ALA A 12 14.46 4.45 8.16
C ALA A 12 13.65 5.56 8.87
N ALA A 13 13.18 6.56 8.13
CA ALA A 13 12.33 7.61 8.68
C ALA A 13 11.01 7.05 9.25
N ALA A 14 10.44 6.04 8.60
CA ALA A 14 9.25 5.35 9.09
C ALA A 14 9.51 4.55 10.38
N ILE A 15 10.67 3.89 10.48
CA ILE A 15 11.11 3.22 11.71
C ILE A 15 11.22 4.22 12.86
N ASP A 16 11.80 5.40 12.62
CA ASP A 16 11.89 6.46 13.63
C ASP A 16 10.51 7.02 14.03
N ALA A 17 9.52 6.92 13.15
CA ALA A 17 8.15 7.32 13.42
C ALA A 17 7.34 6.24 14.17
N ALA A 18 7.80 4.99 14.17
CA ALA A 18 7.10 3.90 14.83
C ALA A 18 7.00 4.13 16.35
N GLY A 19 5.84 3.79 16.93
CA GLY A 19 5.54 4.02 18.34
C GLY A 19 5.17 5.47 18.69
N LYS A 20 5.25 6.41 17.74
CA LYS A 20 4.67 7.76 17.90
C LYS A 20 3.16 7.73 17.58
N PRO A 21 2.39 8.71 18.09
CA PRO A 21 0.98 8.84 17.70
C PRO A 21 0.81 8.97 16.18
N PRO A 22 -0.34 8.54 15.62
CA PRO A 22 -0.66 8.81 14.23
C PRO A 22 -0.57 10.29 13.87
N VAL A 23 -0.22 10.58 12.62
CA VAL A 23 -0.04 11.94 12.11
C VAL A 23 -0.97 12.21 10.93
N ILE A 24 -1.47 13.43 10.80
CA ILE A 24 -2.19 13.86 9.60
C ILE A 24 -1.17 14.37 8.58
N LYS A 25 -1.26 13.89 7.34
CA LYS A 25 -0.40 14.33 6.24
C LYS A 25 -1.13 14.33 4.90
N ASP A 26 -0.56 15.07 3.96
CA ASP A 26 -0.95 15.06 2.56
C ASP A 26 -0.32 13.84 1.88
N LEU A 27 -1.08 13.15 1.02
CA LEU A 27 -0.57 12.10 0.14
C LEU A 27 -0.49 12.63 -1.28
N THR A 28 0.67 12.47 -1.91
CA THR A 28 0.83 12.85 -3.31
C THR A 28 0.08 11.91 -4.24
N GLU A 29 -0.24 12.40 -5.43
CA GLU A 29 -0.73 11.52 -6.50
C GLU A 29 0.33 10.48 -6.89
N VAL A 30 -0.12 9.30 -7.32
CA VAL A 30 0.77 8.20 -7.73
C VAL A 30 0.19 7.52 -8.96
N ARG A 31 0.96 7.44 -10.05
CA ARG A 31 0.60 6.64 -11.22
C ARG A 31 0.94 5.18 -10.97
N VAL A 32 -0.01 4.28 -11.18
CA VAL A 32 0.10 2.87 -10.81
C VAL A 32 -0.36 1.94 -11.93
N LEU A 33 0.28 0.79 -12.02
CA LEU A 33 -0.38 -0.43 -12.52
C LEU A 33 -1.23 -0.98 -11.37
N ALA A 34 -2.46 -1.33 -11.65
CA ALA A 34 -3.38 -1.76 -10.62
C ALA A 34 -4.24 -2.95 -11.01
N LEU A 35 -4.33 -3.89 -10.08
CA LEU A 35 -5.13 -5.10 -10.21
C LEU A 35 -5.98 -5.26 -8.96
N ARG A 36 -7.31 -5.13 -9.13
CA ARG A 36 -8.30 -5.27 -8.07
C ARG A 36 -9.05 -6.59 -8.21
N ALA A 37 -9.18 -7.33 -7.12
CA ALA A 37 -10.05 -8.49 -7.07
C ALA A 37 -10.53 -8.77 -5.64
N VAL A 38 -11.55 -9.62 -5.54
CA VAL A 38 -11.93 -10.24 -4.26
C VAL A 38 -11.07 -11.48 -4.05
N ILE A 39 -10.35 -11.52 -2.94
CA ILE A 39 -9.42 -12.60 -2.58
C ILE A 39 -9.90 -13.36 -1.34
N ALA A 40 -9.50 -14.63 -1.23
CA ALA A 40 -9.96 -15.51 -0.16
C ALA A 40 -9.54 -15.03 1.24
N ASN A 41 -8.38 -14.36 1.37
CA ASN A 41 -7.86 -13.75 2.59
C ASN A 41 -6.66 -12.84 2.24
N TYR A 42 -6.12 -12.09 3.21
CA TYR A 42 -5.00 -11.17 3.01
C TYR A 42 -3.73 -11.84 2.45
N ARG A 43 -3.45 -13.11 2.79
CA ARG A 43 -2.26 -13.82 2.28
C ARG A 43 -2.39 -14.19 0.79
N ALA A 44 -3.61 -14.27 0.27
CA ALA A 44 -3.86 -14.54 -1.15
C ALA A 44 -3.48 -13.36 -2.07
N GLN A 45 -3.13 -12.18 -1.52
CA GLN A 45 -2.59 -11.06 -2.30
C GLN A 45 -1.32 -11.43 -3.06
N ARG A 46 -0.54 -12.39 -2.57
CA ARG A 46 0.71 -12.83 -3.22
C ARG A 46 0.51 -13.17 -4.69
N THR A 47 -0.54 -13.91 -5.02
CA THR A 47 -0.83 -14.30 -6.41
C THR A 47 -1.07 -13.08 -7.31
N LEU A 48 -1.77 -12.06 -6.80
CA LEU A 48 -2.06 -10.84 -7.55
C LEU A 48 -0.80 -9.98 -7.70
N TRP A 49 0.02 -9.89 -6.64
CA TRP A 49 1.33 -9.24 -6.71
C TRP A 49 2.26 -9.91 -7.72
N ASP A 50 2.32 -11.24 -7.74
CA ASP A 50 3.12 -12.00 -8.70
C ASP A 50 2.71 -11.68 -10.14
N GLN A 51 1.41 -11.53 -10.41
CA GLN A 51 0.86 -11.14 -11.72
C GLN A 51 1.25 -9.72 -12.12
N VAL A 52 1.04 -8.72 -11.25
CA VAL A 52 1.38 -7.31 -11.54
C VAL A 52 2.89 -7.15 -11.75
N LEU A 53 3.70 -7.83 -10.93
CA LEU A 53 5.15 -7.82 -11.04
C LEU A 53 5.64 -8.54 -12.31
N ALA A 54 5.01 -9.65 -12.69
CA ALA A 54 5.34 -10.35 -13.94
C ALA A 54 5.06 -9.46 -15.16
N PHE A 55 3.91 -8.78 -15.18
CA PHE A 55 3.58 -7.81 -16.23
C PHE A 55 4.61 -6.67 -16.26
N SER A 56 4.88 -6.04 -15.12
CA SER A 56 5.88 -4.96 -15.03
C SER A 56 7.24 -5.39 -15.60
N ARG A 57 7.73 -6.59 -15.25
CA ARG A 57 9.00 -7.12 -15.76
C ARG A 57 8.96 -7.42 -17.26
N ALA A 58 7.90 -8.05 -17.75
CA ALA A 58 7.76 -8.42 -19.16
C ALA A 58 7.73 -7.19 -20.08
N HIS A 59 7.21 -6.07 -19.58
CA HIS A 59 7.10 -4.81 -20.31
C HIS A 59 8.21 -3.79 -19.97
N GLY A 60 9.24 -4.18 -19.20
CA GLY A 60 10.37 -3.31 -18.87
C GLY A 60 10.02 -2.09 -18.01
N LEU A 61 8.91 -2.16 -17.27
CA LEU A 61 8.43 -1.07 -16.42
C LEU A 61 9.18 -1.09 -15.08
N ALA A 62 9.82 0.03 -14.75
CA ALA A 62 10.50 0.22 -13.49
C ALA A 62 9.51 0.59 -12.37
N ILE A 63 9.71 0.00 -11.19
CA ILE A 63 8.97 0.37 -9.97
C ILE A 63 9.44 1.75 -9.53
N ALA A 64 8.51 2.70 -9.44
CA ALA A 64 8.80 4.12 -9.21
C ALA A 64 8.59 4.57 -7.74
N GLY A 65 8.30 3.66 -6.83
CA GLY A 65 8.11 3.94 -5.41
C GLY A 65 7.62 2.71 -4.63
N PRO A 66 7.31 2.87 -3.33
CA PRO A 66 6.79 1.78 -2.51
C PRO A 66 5.46 1.25 -3.05
N CYS A 67 5.39 -0.08 -3.25
CA CYS A 67 4.14 -0.75 -3.59
C CYS A 67 3.11 -0.56 -2.47
N LEU A 68 1.83 -0.51 -2.84
CA LEU A 68 0.75 -0.40 -1.86
C LEU A 68 -0.46 -1.26 -2.23
N THR A 69 -1.21 -1.66 -1.22
CA THR A 69 -2.52 -2.30 -1.37
C THR A 69 -3.61 -1.36 -0.86
N ILE A 70 -4.72 -1.26 -1.60
CA ILE A 70 -5.91 -0.52 -1.19
C ILE A 70 -7.00 -1.53 -0.81
N TYR A 71 -7.64 -1.35 0.35
CA TYR A 71 -8.74 -2.20 0.80
C TYR A 71 -10.07 -1.46 0.75
N TYR A 72 -11.03 -2.02 0.02
CA TYR A 72 -12.32 -1.38 -0.25
C TYR A 72 -13.43 -1.79 0.72
N ASP A 73 -13.20 -2.85 1.50
CA ASP A 73 -14.14 -3.28 2.52
C ASP A 73 -14.25 -2.29 3.68
N GLN A 74 -15.44 -2.22 4.26
CA GLN A 74 -15.66 -1.50 5.51
C GLN A 74 -15.21 -2.37 6.68
N GLY A 75 -14.03 -2.07 7.21
CA GLY A 75 -13.44 -2.79 8.33
C GLY A 75 -12.86 -4.16 7.96
N TYR A 76 -12.45 -4.91 8.98
CA TYR A 76 -11.81 -6.21 8.82
C TYR A 76 -12.80 -7.29 8.36
N LYS A 77 -12.39 -8.07 7.36
CA LYS A 77 -13.05 -9.33 6.96
C LYS A 77 -12.06 -10.48 7.00
N GLU A 78 -12.53 -11.64 7.46
CA GLU A 78 -11.73 -12.88 7.49
C GLU A 78 -11.52 -13.49 6.10
N LYS A 79 -12.51 -13.28 5.22
CA LYS A 79 -12.54 -13.82 3.86
C LYS A 79 -13.25 -12.87 2.90
N ASP A 80 -13.11 -13.17 1.61
CA ASP A 80 -13.76 -12.41 0.53
C ASP A 80 -13.39 -10.91 0.64
N VAL A 81 -12.09 -10.66 0.72
CA VAL A 81 -11.48 -9.33 0.90
C VAL A 81 -11.36 -8.65 -0.46
N ASP A 82 -11.94 -7.47 -0.62
CA ASP A 82 -11.84 -6.65 -1.82
C ASP A 82 -10.58 -5.76 -1.74
N ALA A 83 -9.55 -6.17 -2.46
CA ALA A 83 -8.23 -5.57 -2.41
C ALA A 83 -7.70 -5.22 -3.79
N GLU A 84 -6.90 -4.16 -3.85
CA GLU A 84 -6.27 -3.69 -5.07
C GLU A 84 -4.77 -3.48 -4.89
N MET A 85 -3.99 -4.22 -5.67
CA MET A 85 -2.53 -4.16 -5.69
C MET A 85 -2.14 -3.03 -6.62
N CYS A 86 -1.42 -2.04 -6.10
CA CYS A 86 -1.02 -0.84 -6.84
C CYS A 86 0.51 -0.75 -6.88
N LEU A 87 1.09 -1.02 -8.05
CA LEU A 87 2.52 -0.92 -8.33
C LEU A 87 2.83 0.46 -8.94
N PRO A 88 3.57 1.35 -8.24
CA PRO A 88 3.92 2.65 -8.78
C PRO A 88 4.82 2.57 -10.01
N ILE A 89 4.49 3.33 -11.05
CA ILE A 89 5.28 3.48 -12.27
C ILE A 89 5.60 4.95 -12.53
N ALA A 90 6.60 5.22 -13.37
CA ALA A 90 6.96 6.59 -13.71
C ALA A 90 5.81 7.30 -14.44
N LYS A 91 5.71 8.63 -14.25
CA LYS A 91 4.64 9.44 -14.88
C LYS A 91 4.67 9.36 -16.40
N ASP A 92 5.86 9.24 -16.96
CA ASP A 92 6.20 9.15 -18.39
C ASP A 92 6.42 7.71 -18.87
N ALA A 93 6.13 6.69 -18.06
CA ALA A 93 6.26 5.31 -18.49
C ALA A 93 5.25 4.99 -19.61
N GLU A 94 5.74 4.52 -20.75
CA GLU A 94 4.92 4.01 -21.84
C GLU A 94 4.38 2.62 -21.45
N VAL A 95 3.05 2.45 -21.46
CA VAL A 95 2.40 1.18 -21.12
C VAL A 95 1.51 0.76 -22.28
N ASP A 96 1.63 -0.50 -22.70
CA ASP A 96 0.69 -1.11 -23.61
C ASP A 96 -0.64 -1.38 -22.87
N GLU A 97 -1.63 -0.51 -23.08
CA GLU A 97 -2.92 -0.58 -22.39
C GLU A 97 -3.75 -1.80 -22.81
N ASP A 98 -3.61 -2.28 -24.05
CA ASP A 98 -4.30 -3.48 -24.53
C ASP A 98 -3.74 -4.73 -23.82
N ALA A 99 -2.42 -4.82 -23.70
CA ALA A 99 -1.77 -5.89 -22.95
C ALA A 99 -2.10 -5.83 -21.45
N ALA A 100 -2.13 -4.62 -20.87
CA ALA A 100 -2.53 -4.42 -19.48
C ALA A 100 -3.96 -4.90 -19.24
N SER A 101 -4.91 -4.44 -20.07
CA SER A 101 -6.32 -4.82 -19.98
C SER A 101 -6.53 -6.33 -20.16
N THR A 102 -5.83 -6.97 -21.09
CA THR A 102 -5.86 -8.42 -21.30
C THR A 102 -5.38 -9.19 -20.06
N SER A 103 -4.53 -8.56 -19.24
CA SER A 103 -4.02 -9.11 -17.98
C SER A 103 -4.83 -8.68 -16.76
N SER A 104 -6.02 -8.09 -16.94
CA SER A 104 -6.84 -7.50 -15.86
C SER A 104 -6.12 -6.41 -15.05
N ILE A 105 -5.11 -5.77 -15.65
CA ILE A 105 -4.35 -4.67 -15.07
C ILE A 105 -4.86 -3.37 -15.68
N THR A 106 -5.09 -2.37 -14.82
CA THR A 106 -5.44 -1.02 -15.23
C THR A 106 -4.27 -0.08 -14.99
N VAL A 107 -4.10 0.91 -15.85
CA VAL A 107 -3.14 2.00 -15.67
C VAL A 107 -3.92 3.23 -15.25
N ARG A 108 -3.66 3.77 -14.06
CA ARG A 108 -4.32 5.01 -13.62
C ARG A 108 -3.50 5.79 -12.62
N THR A 109 -3.96 6.99 -12.32
CA THR A 109 -3.41 7.83 -11.26
C THR A 109 -4.29 7.76 -10.02
N LEU A 110 -3.72 7.34 -8.90
CA LEU A 110 -4.29 7.58 -7.58
C LEU A 110 -4.23 9.07 -7.30
N ALA A 111 -5.38 9.69 -7.05
CA ALA A 111 -5.46 11.11 -6.74
C ALA A 111 -4.70 11.44 -5.44
N ALA A 112 -4.17 12.67 -5.39
CA ALA A 112 -3.66 13.24 -4.16
C ALA A 112 -4.75 13.26 -3.08
N VAL A 113 -4.37 13.00 -1.83
CA VAL A 113 -5.27 13.01 -0.68
C VAL A 113 -4.81 14.13 0.25
N PRO A 114 -5.58 15.21 0.41
CA PRO A 114 -5.17 16.34 1.24
C PRO A 114 -5.05 16.00 2.72
N ARG A 115 -5.80 15.00 3.21
CA ARG A 115 -5.77 14.61 4.63
C ARG A 115 -5.87 13.10 4.76
N ALA A 116 -4.78 12.49 5.16
CA ALA A 116 -4.76 11.10 5.60
C ALA A 116 -4.11 11.01 6.98
N VAL A 117 -4.71 10.19 7.85
CA VAL A 117 -4.05 9.78 9.08
C VAL A 117 -3.11 8.64 8.76
N SER A 118 -1.85 8.79 9.16
CA SER A 118 -0.77 7.88 8.87
C SER A 118 -0.20 7.28 10.15
N MET A 119 0.04 5.98 10.14
CA MET A 119 0.72 5.27 11.23
C MET A 119 1.63 4.17 10.67
N VAL A 120 2.80 4.00 11.27
CA VAL A 120 3.75 2.95 10.87
C VAL A 120 3.59 1.73 11.77
N HIS A 121 3.45 0.58 11.11
CA HIS A 121 3.56 -0.74 11.70
C HIS A 121 4.95 -1.33 11.46
N LEU A 122 5.56 -1.86 12.52
CA LEU A 122 6.81 -2.59 12.45
C LEU A 122 6.57 -4.06 12.78
N GLY A 123 7.09 -4.93 11.92
CA GLY A 123 7.06 -6.38 12.12
C GLY A 123 5.92 -7.08 11.39
N SER A 124 5.61 -8.29 11.90
CA SER A 124 4.73 -9.23 11.20
C SER A 124 3.29 -8.77 11.13
N TYR A 125 2.66 -9.09 9.99
CA TYR A 125 1.27 -8.81 9.73
C TYR A 125 0.29 -9.48 10.69
N ASP A 126 0.74 -10.52 11.41
CA ASP A 126 -0.04 -11.15 12.48
C ASP A 126 -0.38 -10.15 13.60
N THR A 127 0.42 -9.09 13.76
CA THR A 127 0.21 -8.03 14.76
C THR A 127 -0.37 -6.74 14.19
N LEU A 128 -0.60 -6.67 12.87
CA LEU A 128 -1.06 -5.46 12.19
C LEU A 128 -2.40 -4.94 12.70
N ASN A 129 -3.29 -5.86 13.11
CA ASN A 129 -4.59 -5.51 13.69
C ASN A 129 -4.46 -4.57 14.90
N SER A 130 -3.42 -4.72 15.73
CA SER A 130 -3.19 -3.81 16.87
C SER A 130 -2.89 -2.37 16.44
N SER A 131 -2.22 -2.20 15.30
CA SER A 131 -1.93 -0.89 14.73
C SER A 131 -3.19 -0.27 14.12
N TYR A 132 -4.04 -1.06 13.46
CA TYR A 132 -5.36 -0.62 13.02
C TYR A 132 -6.24 -0.14 14.17
N LEU A 133 -6.31 -0.90 15.27
CA LEU A 133 -7.09 -0.50 16.46
C LEU A 133 -6.59 0.83 17.03
N THR A 134 -5.27 1.00 17.12
CA THR A 134 -4.65 2.25 17.59
C THR A 134 -4.97 3.42 16.66
N LEU A 135 -4.85 3.21 15.34
CA LEU A 135 -5.14 4.22 14.33
C LEU A 135 -6.59 4.70 14.40
N TYR A 136 -7.55 3.78 14.42
CA TYR A 136 -8.97 4.12 14.40
C TYR A 136 -9.46 4.71 15.73
N ASP A 137 -8.91 4.26 16.88
CA ASP A 137 -9.16 4.91 18.17
C ASP A 137 -8.66 6.37 18.15
N TRP A 138 -7.47 6.61 17.61
CA TRP A 138 -6.93 7.96 17.47
C TRP A 138 -7.79 8.83 16.54
N ILE A 139 -8.20 8.30 15.37
CA ILE A 139 -9.13 8.99 14.44
C ILE A 139 -10.40 9.41 15.17
N GLY A 140 -11.03 8.49 15.90
CA GLY A 140 -12.26 8.75 16.64
C GLY A 140 -12.09 9.81 17.74
N LYS A 141 -11.00 9.73 18.52
CA LYS A 141 -10.68 10.71 19.57
C LYS A 141 -10.43 12.12 19.04
N ASN A 142 -10.00 12.24 17.79
CA ASN A 142 -9.80 13.53 17.13
C ASN A 142 -11.05 14.03 16.37
N GLY A 143 -12.19 13.33 16.48
CA GLY A 143 -13.43 13.71 15.81
C GLY A 143 -13.42 13.57 14.29
N LEU A 144 -12.43 12.84 13.75
CA LEU A 144 -12.26 12.61 12.32
C LEU A 144 -13.05 11.37 11.87
N ARG A 145 -13.29 11.26 10.57
CA ARG A 145 -13.96 10.07 10.00
C ARG A 145 -13.27 9.61 8.72
N PRO A 146 -13.11 8.29 8.52
CA PRO A 146 -12.73 7.74 7.23
C PRO A 146 -13.66 8.23 6.11
N ASP A 147 -13.09 8.70 5.01
CA ASP A 147 -13.85 9.19 3.84
C ASP A 147 -13.47 8.48 2.53
N ALA A 148 -12.44 7.64 2.55
CA ALA A 148 -12.04 6.80 1.44
C ALA A 148 -11.34 5.50 1.91
N PRO A 149 -11.13 4.52 1.01
CA PRO A 149 -10.42 3.27 1.29
C PRO A 149 -9.04 3.47 1.93
N VAL A 150 -8.68 2.59 2.89
CA VAL A 150 -7.37 2.57 3.53
C VAL A 150 -6.30 2.03 2.60
N ARG A 151 -5.07 2.55 2.74
CA ARG A 151 -3.89 2.11 1.99
C ARG A 151 -2.87 1.49 2.95
N GLU A 152 -2.33 0.34 2.61
CA GLU A 152 -1.12 -0.23 3.22
C GLU A 152 0.05 -0.04 2.25
N VAL A 153 1.03 0.76 2.65
CA VAL A 153 2.23 1.06 1.85
C VAL A 153 3.41 0.26 2.39
N TYR A 154 3.99 -0.59 1.55
CA TYR A 154 5.08 -1.49 1.91
C TYR A 154 6.42 -0.78 1.77
N LEU A 155 6.85 -0.08 2.83
CA LEU A 155 8.09 0.70 2.84
C LEU A 155 9.34 -0.19 2.93
N ARG A 156 9.20 -1.34 3.58
CA ARG A 156 10.22 -2.41 3.59
C ARG A 156 9.54 -3.76 3.66
N MET A 157 9.86 -4.62 2.71
CA MET A 157 9.47 -6.03 2.69
C MET A 157 10.65 -6.84 2.18
N CYS A 158 11.13 -7.77 3.00
CA CYS A 158 12.23 -8.66 2.67
C CYS A 158 11.65 -10.05 2.42
N ILE A 159 11.65 -10.52 1.17
CA ILE A 159 11.02 -11.79 0.80
C ILE A 159 11.73 -12.98 1.48
N GLU A 160 13.02 -12.83 1.79
CA GLU A 160 13.83 -13.81 2.50
C GLU A 160 13.53 -13.83 4.01
N ASP A 161 12.97 -12.75 4.58
CA ASP A 161 12.57 -12.70 5.99
C ASP A 161 11.19 -13.33 6.18
N THR A 162 11.16 -14.64 6.34
CA THR A 162 9.95 -15.41 6.62
C THR A 162 9.32 -15.10 7.97
N SER A 163 10.04 -14.43 8.88
CA SER A 163 9.51 -14.00 10.17
C SER A 163 8.77 -12.67 10.10
N GLU A 164 8.93 -11.93 9.00
CA GLU A 164 8.35 -10.61 8.75
C GLU A 164 8.76 -9.54 9.77
N LYS A 165 9.70 -9.84 10.67
CA LYS A 165 10.11 -8.93 11.75
C LYS A 165 10.78 -7.66 11.23
N SER A 166 11.39 -7.72 10.06
CA SER A 166 12.01 -6.58 9.41
C SER A 166 11.04 -5.69 8.62
N PHE A 167 9.75 -6.08 8.53
CA PHE A 167 8.80 -5.37 7.68
C PHE A 167 8.45 -4.01 8.26
N VAL A 168 8.29 -3.05 7.36
CA VAL A 168 7.85 -1.68 7.67
C VAL A 168 6.69 -1.37 6.76
N THR A 169 5.50 -1.24 7.34
CA THR A 169 4.27 -0.97 6.60
C THR A 169 3.63 0.29 7.15
N GLU A 170 3.33 1.24 6.27
CA GLU A 170 2.58 2.44 6.64
C GLU A 170 1.11 2.26 6.30
N ILE A 171 0.25 2.43 7.30
CA ILE A 171 -1.20 2.46 7.14
C ILE A 171 -1.60 3.92 6.93
N GLN A 172 -2.27 4.22 5.81
CA GLN A 172 -2.74 5.54 5.45
C GLN A 172 -4.27 5.51 5.31
N GLN A 173 -4.99 6.16 6.22
CA GLN A 173 -6.45 6.27 6.20
C GLN A 173 -6.85 7.70 5.79
N PRO A 174 -7.38 7.91 4.58
CA PRO A 174 -8.02 9.18 4.20
C PRO A 174 -9.14 9.57 5.17
N VAL A 175 -9.22 10.85 5.52
CA VAL A 175 -10.20 11.37 6.50
C VAL A 175 -10.78 12.74 6.12
N ALA A 176 -12.04 12.95 6.53
CA ALA A 176 -12.72 14.25 6.55
C ALA A 176 -12.57 14.96 7.90
#